data_AF-A0A7Y0FNH3-F1
#
_entry.id   AF-A0A7Y0FNH3-F1
#
_cell.length_a   1.000
_cell.length_b   1.000
_cell.length_c   1.000
_cell.angle_alpha   90.00
_cell.angle_beta   90.00
_cell.angle_gamma   90.00
#
_symmetry.space_group_name_H-M   'P 1'
#
loop_
_entity.id
_entity.type
_entity.pdbx_description
1 polymer ?
#
loop_
_entity_poly.entity_id
_entity_poly.type
_entity_poly.pdbx_seq_one_letter_code
_entity_poly.pdbx_strand_id
1 'polypeptide(L)'
;MSIQRSRSILGLPLGLALLVACTRPAVVGAAGPEAPGCCQSRYPVAALGPYSTAQLGQEYRRLKRAKCAACSRYGSDLQKVLNELGTRLNGQPRQAVWRAMGKPDEANDSLLIYHWRYRHDYLRFRLAPNGTVASSWYYAWE
;
A
#
# COMPACT_ATOMS: atom_id res chain seq x y z
N MET A 1 -4.50 52.56 -3.79
CA MET A 1 -5.58 52.90 -2.84
C MET A 1 -5.26 52.25 -1.51
N SER A 2 -4.89 53.06 -0.53
CA SER A 2 -4.42 52.66 0.79
C SER A 2 -5.58 52.82 1.77
N ILE A 3 -5.92 51.78 2.54
CA ILE A 3 -6.96 51.86 3.57
C ILE A 3 -6.36 51.45 4.91
N GLN A 4 -6.25 52.45 5.76
CA GLN A 4 -5.78 52.45 7.14
C GLN A 4 -7.02 52.44 8.05
N ARG A 5 -7.18 51.43 8.91
CA ARG A 5 -8.09 51.42 10.08
C ARG A 5 -7.49 50.51 11.15
N SER A 6 -6.93 51.08 12.21
CA SER A 6 -7.59 51.47 13.47
C SER A 6 -7.65 50.32 14.47
N ARG A 7 -6.93 50.57 15.56
CA ARG A 7 -6.75 49.75 16.76
C ARG A 7 -8.06 49.59 17.53
N SER A 8 -8.23 48.46 18.20
CA SER A 8 -8.92 48.38 19.49
C SER A 8 -8.27 47.29 20.33
N ILE A 9 -7.72 47.73 21.46
CA ILE A 9 -7.17 46.93 22.55
C ILE A 9 -8.35 46.65 23.49
N LEU A 10 -8.67 45.39 23.75
CA LEU A 10 -9.54 44.98 24.84
C LEU A 10 -8.85 43.84 25.57
N GLY A 11 -8.49 44.13 26.82
CA GLY A 11 -7.85 43.20 27.74
C GLY A 11 -8.75 42.02 28.07
N LEU A 12 -8.10 40.88 28.32
CA LEU A 12 -8.74 39.70 28.88
C LEU A 12 -8.00 39.32 30.18
N PRO A 13 -8.74 38.93 31.22
CA PRO A 13 -8.21 38.64 32.54
C PRO A 13 -7.41 37.33 32.54
N LEU A 14 -6.31 37.33 33.31
CA LEU A 14 -5.61 36.12 33.74
C LEU A 14 -6.56 35.27 34.61
N GLY A 15 -7.24 34.31 33.99
CA GLY A 15 -7.86 33.20 34.68
C GLY A 15 -6.83 32.10 34.91
N LEU A 16 -6.43 31.92 36.17
CA LEU A 16 -5.61 30.79 36.61
C LEU A 16 -6.44 29.50 36.47
N ALA A 17 -6.31 28.82 35.33
CA ALA A 17 -6.88 27.49 35.15
C ALA A 17 -5.94 26.47 35.82
N LEU A 18 -6.38 25.90 36.94
CA LEU A 18 -5.81 24.68 37.50
C LEU A 18 -5.89 23.57 36.45
N LEU A 19 -4.77 23.31 35.78
CA LEU A 19 -4.60 22.12 34.95
C LEU A 19 -4.49 20.92 35.88
N VAL A 20 -5.63 20.35 36.25
CA VAL A 20 -5.70 18.95 36.69
C VAL A 20 -5.22 18.12 35.51
N ALA A 21 -3.95 17.73 35.55
CA ALA A 21 -3.38 16.78 34.63
C ALA A 21 -4.09 15.43 34.84
N CYS A 22 -5.22 15.23 34.15
CA CYS A 22 -5.77 13.91 33.94
C CYS A 22 -4.73 13.14 33.13
N THR A 23 -3.84 12.44 33.83
CA THR A 23 -3.03 11.37 33.28
C THR A 23 -4.01 10.31 32.78
N ARG A 24 -4.49 10.47 31.55
CA ARG A 24 -5.15 9.40 30.83
C ARG A 24 -4.11 8.30 30.75
N PRO A 25 -4.35 7.11 31.34
CA PRO A 25 -3.50 5.98 31.02
C PRO A 25 -3.49 5.89 29.51
N ALA A 26 -2.29 5.88 28.92
CA ALA A 26 -2.13 5.59 27.52
C ALA A 26 -2.89 4.29 27.29
N VAL A 27 -4.04 4.38 26.62
CA VAL A 27 -4.72 3.21 26.09
C VAL A 27 -3.72 2.70 25.07
N VAL A 28 -2.83 1.82 25.52
CA VAL A 28 -2.11 0.91 24.67
C VAL A 28 -3.23 0.21 23.96
N GLY A 29 -3.54 0.70 22.75
CA GLY A 29 -4.50 0.09 21.88
C GLY A 29 -3.96 -1.31 21.68
N ALA A 30 -4.50 -2.26 22.45
CA ALA A 30 -4.33 -3.66 22.20
C ALA A 30 -4.66 -3.79 20.72
N ALA A 31 -3.66 -4.16 19.92
CA ALA A 31 -3.87 -4.50 18.53
C ALA A 31 -5.00 -5.53 18.57
N GLY A 32 -6.21 -5.09 18.21
CA GLY A 32 -7.39 -5.93 18.28
C GLY A 32 -7.08 -7.20 17.51
N PRO A 33 -7.54 -8.38 17.98
CA PRO A 33 -7.22 -9.64 17.34
C PRO A 33 -7.44 -9.48 15.84
N GLU A 34 -6.36 -9.49 15.07
CA GLU A 34 -6.43 -9.36 13.62
C GLU A 34 -7.39 -10.42 13.15
N ALA A 35 -8.49 -10.01 12.51
CA ALA A 35 -9.50 -10.93 12.03
C ALA A 35 -8.80 -12.05 11.24
N PRO A 36 -8.77 -13.29 11.75
CA PRO A 36 -8.05 -14.36 11.10
C PRO A 36 -8.58 -14.50 9.67
N GLY A 37 -7.68 -14.41 8.70
CA GLY A 37 -8.02 -14.60 7.29
C GLY A 37 -8.13 -13.35 6.42
N CYS A 38 -7.98 -12.12 6.95
CA CYS A 38 -8.14 -10.92 6.10
C CYS A 38 -7.19 -10.88 4.88
N CYS A 39 -5.95 -11.35 5.07
CA CYS A 39 -4.95 -11.47 4.01
C CYS A 39 -4.68 -12.92 3.60
N GLN A 40 -5.58 -13.84 3.88
CA GLN A 40 -5.41 -15.22 3.48
C GLN A 40 -5.80 -15.38 2.02
N SER A 41 -4.93 -16.01 1.24
CA SER A 41 -5.23 -16.33 -0.14
C SER A 41 -6.22 -17.50 -0.24
N ARG A 42 -7.04 -17.48 -1.29
CA ARG A 42 -7.85 -18.63 -1.74
C ARG A 42 -6.99 -19.76 -2.30
N TYR A 43 -5.72 -19.47 -2.59
CA TYR A 43 -4.77 -20.41 -3.14
C TYR A 43 -3.71 -20.75 -2.07
N PRO A 44 -3.29 -22.03 -1.96
CA PRO A 44 -2.19 -22.42 -1.10
C PRO A 44 -0.91 -21.73 -1.59
N VAL A 45 -0.42 -20.76 -0.82
CA VAL A 45 0.73 -19.93 -1.24
C VAL A 45 2.06 -20.70 -1.33
N ALA A 46 2.11 -21.92 -0.78
CA ALA A 46 3.22 -22.85 -0.98
C ALA A 46 3.23 -23.48 -2.39
N ALA A 47 2.12 -23.39 -3.13
CA ALA A 47 1.94 -24.04 -4.43
C ALA A 47 1.12 -23.14 -5.37
N LEU A 48 1.65 -21.95 -5.70
CA LEU A 48 0.98 -21.04 -6.65
C LEU A 48 1.14 -21.47 -8.12
N GLY A 49 2.11 -22.34 -8.43
CA GLY A 49 2.44 -22.83 -9.77
C GLY A 49 1.23 -23.24 -10.62
N PRO A 50 0.32 -24.10 -10.13
CA PRO A 50 -0.81 -24.61 -10.90
C PRO A 50 -1.87 -23.56 -11.30
N TYR A 51 -1.96 -22.43 -10.60
CA TYR A 51 -2.97 -21.42 -10.89
C TYR A 51 -2.53 -20.56 -12.05
N SER A 52 -3.44 -20.20 -12.96
CA SER A 52 -3.14 -19.31 -14.08
C SER A 52 -2.79 -17.89 -13.64
N THR A 53 -2.08 -17.13 -14.49
CA THR A 53 -1.79 -15.70 -14.26
C THR A 53 -3.07 -14.88 -14.08
N ALA A 54 -4.17 -15.24 -14.77
CA ALA A 54 -5.45 -14.57 -14.62
C ALA A 54 -6.08 -14.81 -13.22
N GLN A 55 -6.01 -16.03 -12.72
CA GLN A 55 -6.48 -16.39 -11.37
C GLN A 55 -5.66 -15.66 -10.29
N LEU A 56 -4.33 -15.70 -10.39
CA LEU A 56 -3.45 -14.98 -9.46
C LEU A 56 -3.67 -13.47 -9.53
N GLY A 57 -3.93 -12.93 -10.72
CA GLY A 57 -4.24 -11.52 -10.92
C GLY A 57 -5.55 -11.08 -10.26
N GLN A 58 -6.60 -11.90 -10.35
CA GLN A 58 -7.85 -11.67 -9.62
C GLN A 58 -7.64 -11.70 -8.11
N GLU A 59 -6.83 -12.64 -7.65
CA GLU A 59 -6.55 -12.82 -6.24
C GLU A 59 -5.72 -11.69 -5.65
N TYR A 60 -4.68 -11.22 -6.37
CA TYR A 60 -3.95 -10.01 -6.04
C TYR A 60 -4.90 -8.83 -5.84
N ARG A 61 -5.80 -8.58 -6.78
CA ARG A 61 -6.76 -7.47 -6.68
C ARG A 61 -7.71 -7.63 -5.48
N ARG A 62 -8.11 -8.85 -5.14
CA ARG A 62 -8.93 -9.12 -3.96
C ARG A 62 -8.17 -8.80 -2.68
N LEU A 63 -6.96 -9.35 -2.52
CA LEU A 63 -6.10 -9.13 -1.35
C LEU A 63 -5.74 -7.65 -1.18
N LYS A 64 -5.36 -6.97 -2.27
CA LYS A 64 -5.05 -5.53 -2.28
C LYS A 64 -6.23 -4.66 -1.82
N ARG A 65 -7.48 -5.02 -2.18
CA ARG A 65 -8.69 -4.30 -1.74
C ARG A 65 -9.04 -4.51 -0.27
N ALA A 66 -8.62 -5.61 0.35
CA ALA A 66 -8.90 -5.89 1.76
C ALA A 66 -8.23 -4.89 2.71
N LYS A 67 -7.11 -4.27 2.29
CA LYS A 67 -6.40 -3.18 3.00
C LYS A 67 -6.17 -3.46 4.51
N CYS A 68 -5.95 -4.71 4.91
CA CYS A 68 -5.70 -5.04 6.30
C CYS A 68 -4.20 -5.06 6.64
N ALA A 69 -3.87 -4.82 7.92
CA ALA A 69 -2.49 -4.73 8.39
C ALA A 69 -1.67 -6.01 8.11
N ALA A 70 -2.29 -7.19 8.24
CA ALA A 70 -1.65 -8.47 7.92
C ALA A 70 -1.14 -8.57 6.47
N CYS A 71 -1.77 -7.86 5.51
CA CYS A 71 -1.29 -7.85 4.13
C CYS A 71 0.04 -7.11 3.94
N SER A 72 0.37 -6.19 4.84
CA SER A 72 1.61 -5.41 4.79
C SER A 72 2.79 -6.12 5.46
N ARG A 73 2.59 -7.29 6.08
CA ARG A 73 3.64 -8.04 6.77
C ARG A 73 4.45 -8.89 5.81
N TYR A 74 5.77 -8.92 5.99
CA TYR A 74 6.65 -9.82 5.23
C TYR A 74 6.17 -11.28 5.29
N GLY A 75 6.18 -11.94 4.13
CA GLY A 75 5.66 -13.28 3.94
C GLY A 75 4.14 -13.38 3.80
N SER A 76 3.40 -12.26 3.79
CA SER A 76 1.95 -12.29 3.60
C SER A 76 1.57 -12.90 2.26
N ASP A 77 0.35 -13.43 2.18
CA ASP A 77 -0.11 -14.04 0.93
C ASP A 77 -0.23 -13.01 -0.19
N LEU A 78 -0.52 -11.75 0.12
CA LEU A 78 -0.46 -10.66 -0.85
C LEU A 78 0.95 -10.53 -1.45
N GLN A 79 2.00 -10.54 -0.62
CA GLN A 79 3.37 -10.48 -1.10
C GLN A 79 3.71 -11.69 -1.98
N LYS A 80 3.35 -12.90 -1.55
CA LYS A 80 3.65 -14.14 -2.28
C LYS A 80 2.94 -14.20 -3.63
N VAL A 81 1.66 -13.81 -3.69
CA VAL A 81 0.92 -13.69 -4.95
C VAL A 81 1.55 -12.62 -5.85
N LEU A 82 1.95 -11.47 -5.28
CA LEU A 82 2.60 -10.40 -6.03
C LEU A 82 3.97 -10.81 -6.58
N ASN A 83 4.77 -11.55 -5.79
CA ASN A 83 6.04 -12.15 -6.22
C ASN A 83 5.84 -13.06 -7.44
N GLU A 84 4.89 -13.99 -7.35
CA GLU A 84 4.59 -14.94 -8.41
C GLU A 84 4.14 -14.23 -9.71
N LEU A 85 3.26 -13.23 -9.57
CA LEU A 85 2.86 -12.39 -10.71
C LEU A 85 4.04 -11.63 -11.32
N GLY A 86 4.93 -11.08 -10.49
CA GLY A 86 6.15 -10.43 -10.95
C GLY A 86 7.04 -11.34 -11.79
N THR A 87 7.22 -12.59 -11.37
CA THR A 87 7.97 -13.61 -12.13
C THR A 87 7.30 -13.92 -13.46
N ARG A 88 6.00 -14.21 -13.46
CA ARG A 88 5.27 -14.64 -14.68
C ARG A 88 5.08 -13.56 -15.72
N LEU A 89 4.97 -12.31 -15.26
CA LEU A 89 4.78 -11.16 -16.13
C LEU A 89 6.10 -10.57 -16.63
N ASN A 90 7.25 -11.07 -16.16
CA ASN A 90 8.55 -10.68 -16.68
C ASN A 90 8.68 -11.07 -18.17
N GLY A 91 9.13 -10.13 -19.00
CA GLY A 91 9.21 -10.27 -20.45
C GLY A 91 7.86 -10.16 -21.19
N GLN A 92 6.75 -9.94 -20.49
CA GLN A 92 5.43 -9.81 -21.12
C GLN A 92 5.17 -8.38 -21.61
N PRO A 93 4.23 -8.17 -22.55
CA PRO A 93 3.82 -6.83 -22.96
C PRO A 93 3.15 -6.04 -21.82
N ARG A 94 3.26 -4.70 -21.85
CA ARG A 94 2.57 -3.79 -20.89
C ARG A 94 1.10 -4.14 -20.68
N GLN A 95 0.39 -4.46 -21.76
CA GLN A 95 -1.05 -4.77 -21.71
C GLN A 95 -1.35 -6.06 -20.94
N ALA A 96 -0.44 -7.05 -20.95
CA ALA A 96 -0.59 -8.27 -20.17
C ALA A 96 -0.52 -7.98 -18.66
N VAL A 97 0.40 -7.09 -18.25
CA VAL A 97 0.48 -6.63 -16.85
C VAL A 97 -0.81 -5.95 -16.41
N TRP A 98 -1.33 -5.00 -17.21
CA TRP A 98 -2.59 -4.32 -16.90
C TRP A 98 -3.78 -5.27 -16.85
N ARG A 99 -3.88 -6.23 -17.77
CA ARG A 99 -4.95 -7.23 -17.75
C ARG A 99 -4.87 -8.12 -16.52
N ALA A 100 -3.66 -8.56 -16.16
CA ALA A 100 -3.42 -9.46 -15.04
C ALA A 100 -3.59 -8.75 -13.70
N MET A 101 -3.02 -7.57 -13.50
CA MET A 101 -2.92 -6.92 -12.19
C MET A 101 -3.92 -5.77 -12.00
N GLY A 102 -4.45 -5.20 -13.08
CA GLY A 102 -5.25 -3.99 -13.07
C GLY A 102 -4.41 -2.72 -13.13
N LYS A 103 -5.05 -1.58 -12.83
CA LYS A 103 -4.40 -0.27 -12.80
C LYS A 103 -3.28 -0.26 -11.75
N PRO A 104 -2.05 0.15 -12.11
CA PRO A 104 -0.96 0.30 -11.14
C PRO A 104 -1.24 1.44 -10.16
N ASP A 105 -0.58 1.39 -9.01
CA ASP A 105 -0.66 2.46 -8.01
C ASP A 105 -0.02 3.75 -8.57
N GLU A 106 1.09 3.61 -9.30
CA GLU A 106 1.73 4.71 -10.06
C GLU A 106 2.16 4.22 -11.44
N ALA A 107 2.07 5.09 -12.45
CA ALA A 107 2.49 4.78 -13.82
C ALA A 107 2.99 6.00 -14.57
N ASN A 108 4.00 5.78 -15.42
CA ASN A 108 4.45 6.70 -16.46
C ASN A 108 4.80 5.91 -17.74
N ASP A 109 5.48 6.54 -18.69
CA ASP A 109 5.81 5.93 -19.99
C ASP A 109 6.83 4.79 -19.91
N SER A 110 7.64 4.73 -18.84
CA SER A 110 8.71 3.73 -18.68
C SER A 110 8.51 2.80 -17.48
N LEU A 111 7.50 3.04 -16.64
CA LEU A 111 7.37 2.37 -15.35
C LEU A 111 5.92 2.14 -14.93
N LEU A 112 5.65 0.96 -14.38
CA LEU A 112 4.44 0.64 -13.61
C LEU A 112 4.85 0.23 -12.19
N ILE A 113 4.22 0.80 -11.18
CA ILE A 113 4.48 0.51 -9.75
C ILE A 113 3.23 -0.09 -9.11
N TYR A 114 3.43 -1.22 -8.42
CA TYR A 114 2.44 -1.90 -7.62
C TYR A 114 2.95 -2.00 -6.18
N HIS A 115 2.42 -1.14 -5.33
CA HIS A 115 2.74 -1.05 -3.91
C HIS A 115 2.24 -2.27 -3.15
N TRP A 116 3.08 -2.77 -2.25
CA TRP A 116 2.71 -3.82 -1.31
C TRP A 116 2.59 -3.26 0.11
N ARG A 117 3.66 -2.64 0.63
CA ARG A 117 3.69 -2.03 1.96
C ARG A 117 3.73 -0.50 1.83
N TYR A 118 2.55 0.11 1.77
CA TYR A 118 2.37 1.56 1.56
C TYR A 118 3.21 2.06 0.39
N ARG A 119 4.14 3.00 0.59
CA ARG A 119 5.05 3.52 -0.44
C ARG A 119 6.50 3.01 -0.30
N HIS A 120 6.73 2.07 0.62
CA HIS A 120 8.08 1.61 0.97
C HIS A 120 8.54 0.45 0.09
N ASP A 121 7.69 -0.57 -0.03
CA ASP A 121 8.02 -1.78 -0.79
C ASP A 121 7.04 -1.98 -1.93
N TYR A 122 7.58 -2.18 -3.13
CA TYR A 122 6.79 -2.29 -4.34
C TYR A 122 7.42 -3.20 -5.38
N LEU A 123 6.55 -3.84 -6.14
CA LEU A 123 6.90 -4.49 -7.39
C LEU A 123 6.82 -3.45 -8.50
N ARG A 124 7.91 -3.28 -9.25
CA ARG A 124 7.93 -2.40 -10.43
C ARG A 124 8.14 -3.18 -11.71
N PHE A 125 7.52 -2.71 -12.78
CA PHE A 125 7.71 -3.19 -14.15
C PHE A 125 8.30 -2.06 -14.99
N ARG A 126 9.55 -2.20 -15.43
CA ARG A 126 10.21 -1.26 -16.35
C ARG A 126 9.88 -1.64 -17.78
N LEU A 127 9.37 -0.70 -18.57
CA LEU A 127 9.05 -0.92 -19.97
C LEU A 127 10.33 -0.80 -20.80
N ALA A 128 10.62 -1.82 -21.59
CA ALA A 128 11.69 -1.82 -22.57
C ALA A 128 11.21 -1.25 -23.92
N PRO A 129 12.10 -0.73 -24.78
CA PRO A 129 11.73 -0.20 -26.09
C PRO A 129 11.01 -1.19 -27.00
N ASN A 130 11.21 -2.50 -26.80
CA ASN A 130 10.53 -3.57 -27.53
C ASN A 130 9.08 -3.83 -27.04
N GLY A 131 8.56 -3.01 -26.12
CA GLY A 131 7.19 -3.11 -25.59
C GLY A 131 6.99 -4.16 -24.48
N THR A 132 8.04 -4.90 -24.11
CA THR A 132 8.01 -5.86 -22.99
C THR A 132 8.38 -5.20 -21.67
N VAL A 133 8.11 -5.89 -20.56
CA VAL A 133 8.45 -5.39 -19.22
C VAL A 133 9.55 -6.22 -18.55
N ALA A 134 10.40 -5.57 -17.77
CA ALA A 134 11.29 -6.22 -16.80
C ALA A 134 10.75 -5.99 -15.39
N SER A 135 10.47 -7.06 -14.64
CA SER A 135 10.01 -6.95 -13.26
C SER A 135 11.18 -6.88 -12.28
N SER A 136 11.02 -6.10 -11.21
CA SER A 136 11.98 -6.07 -10.10
C SER A 136 11.30 -5.60 -8.82
N TRP A 137 11.81 -6.06 -7.68
CA TRP A 137 11.39 -5.56 -6.38
C TRP A 137 12.24 -4.37 -5.96
N TYR A 138 11.59 -3.41 -5.31
CA TYR A 138 12.23 -2.43 -4.47
C TYR A 138 11.78 -2.67 -3.04
N TYR A 139 12.77 -2.83 -2.15
CA TYR A 139 12.57 -2.89 -0.71
C TYR A 139 13.27 -1.68 -0.12
N ALA A 140 12.53 -0.84 0.61
CA ALA A 140 13.17 0.19 1.42
C ALA A 140 13.81 -0.54 2.61
N TRP A 141 15.14 -0.64 2.61
CA TRP A 141 15.87 -1.14 3.76
C TRP A 141 15.63 -0.17 4.92
N GLU A 142 15.02 -0.68 6.00
CA GLU A 142 14.96 -0.02 7.31
C GLU A 142 16.21 -0.40 8.12
#